data_AF-A0A101GJ89-F1
#
_entry.id   AF-A0A101GJ89-F1
#
_cell.length_a   1.000
_cell.length_b   1.000
_cell.length_c   1.000
_cell.angle_alpha   90.00
_cell.angle_beta   90.00
_cell.angle_gamma   90.00
#
_symmetry.space_group_name_H-M   'P 1'
#
loop_
_entity.id
_entity.type
_entity.pdbx_description
1 polymer ?
#
loop_
_entity_poly.entity_id
_entity_poly.type
_entity_poly.pdbx_seq_one_letter_code
_entity_poly.pdbx_strand_id
1 'polypeptide(L)'
;KNVSVELARPGESIRILPVKDAVEPRCKKDDEKDVFPGFIGDVETVGEGETVTLSGTAVLTCGKIVGFQEGIVDMTGPGAEYTPFSKTLNIVLVFEPVDDLEKHEYEAACRLAGLKTAHFLAKRAVDVEPDEIETYELPDFAQAMNSYPGLPKVAYLYMLQSQGLLHDTYVYGVDAKKILPTFIHPNEVIDGAIVSGNCVSACDKNNTYAHQNNPVIKGMYERHGKDFNFVGCIITNENTTLSDKKRSSSYAVKLAKMLGVQGLVITEEGFGNPDTDLIMNCRKAEQSGIKTVLVTDEYAGRDGSSQSLADACPEADAVVTAANANQTIVLPRLEKVIGYVDAADVIAGGFDGSLRQDGSIEVEIQAITGATSELGFNKISAYTI
;
A
#
# COMPACT_ATOMS: atom_id res chain seq x y z
N LYS A 1 26.63 -0.03 -7.05
CA LYS A 1 27.63 0.55 -7.96
C LYS A 1 27.39 2.03 -8.19
N ASN A 2 26.18 2.42 -8.60
CA ASN A 2 25.82 3.82 -8.84
C ASN A 2 24.39 4.10 -8.35
N VAL A 3 24.10 5.36 -8.04
CA VAL A 3 22.75 5.86 -7.78
C VAL A 3 22.61 7.18 -8.49
N SER A 4 21.64 7.30 -9.40
CA SER A 4 21.28 8.59 -10.00
C SER A 4 19.96 9.09 -9.40
N VAL A 5 19.84 10.42 -9.34
CA VAL A 5 18.63 11.12 -8.92
C VAL A 5 18.06 11.83 -10.13
N GLU A 6 16.81 11.53 -10.46
CA GLU A 6 16.08 12.12 -11.57
C GLU A 6 14.79 12.75 -11.05
N LEU A 7 14.29 13.76 -11.75
CA LEU A 7 13.03 14.43 -11.42
C LEU A 7 12.01 14.17 -12.52
N ALA A 8 10.75 13.97 -12.12
CA ALA A 8 9.64 13.87 -13.04
C ALA A 8 8.42 14.60 -12.47
N ARG A 9 7.87 15.54 -13.24
CA ARG A 9 6.76 16.42 -12.84
C ARG A 9 5.47 16.04 -13.58
N PRO A 10 4.30 16.31 -12.98
CA PRO A 10 3.02 16.05 -13.63
C PRO A 10 2.94 16.65 -15.03
N GLY A 11 2.51 15.84 -16.01
CA GLY A 11 2.32 16.26 -17.39
C GLY A 11 3.57 16.20 -18.28
N GLU A 12 4.76 15.95 -17.74
CA GLU A 12 5.96 15.75 -18.56
C GLU A 12 5.89 14.44 -19.36
N SER A 13 6.52 14.41 -20.54
CA SER A 13 6.60 13.20 -21.39
C SER A 13 7.65 12.23 -20.85
N ILE A 14 7.41 11.70 -19.65
CA ILE A 14 8.33 10.85 -18.90
C ILE A 14 7.62 9.56 -18.46
N ARG A 15 8.28 8.42 -18.70
CA ARG A 15 7.94 7.11 -18.10
C ARG A 15 8.99 6.75 -17.06
N ILE A 16 8.55 6.20 -15.93
CA ILE A 16 9.40 5.70 -14.85
C ILE A 16 9.14 4.20 -14.71
N LEU A 17 10.18 3.38 -14.89
CA LEU A 17 10.11 1.93 -14.69
C LEU A 17 11.52 1.36 -14.52
N PRO A 18 11.73 0.30 -13.73
CA PRO A 18 10.77 -0.37 -12.86
C PRO A 18 10.67 0.30 -11.48
N VAL A 19 9.49 0.79 -11.10
CA VAL A 19 9.21 1.36 -9.77
C VAL A 19 9.08 0.23 -8.74
N LYS A 20 9.72 0.42 -7.58
CA LYS A 20 9.74 -0.54 -6.46
C LYS A 20 8.87 -0.10 -5.32
N ASP A 21 9.13 1.08 -4.80
CA ASP A 21 8.36 1.69 -3.74
C ASP A 21 8.20 3.18 -4.01
N ALA A 22 7.17 3.77 -3.41
CA ALA A 22 6.93 5.20 -3.36
C ALA A 22 6.84 5.60 -1.89
N VAL A 23 7.49 6.70 -1.51
CA VAL A 23 7.50 7.19 -0.12
C VAL A 23 7.15 8.68 -0.12
N GLU A 24 6.19 9.09 0.70
CA GLU A 24 5.94 10.50 0.93
C GLU A 24 7.01 11.05 1.89
N PRO A 25 7.67 12.17 1.57
CA PRO A 25 8.57 12.83 2.51
C PRO A 25 7.84 13.20 3.80
N ARG A 26 8.23 12.57 4.91
CA ARG A 26 7.75 12.87 6.26
C ARG A 26 8.90 12.91 7.27
N CYS A 27 8.76 13.75 8.29
CA CYS A 27 9.61 13.75 9.47
C CYS A 27 8.85 14.33 10.66
N LYS A 28 9.28 14.01 11.88
CA LYS A 28 8.75 14.69 13.07
C LYS A 28 9.39 16.06 13.22
N LYS A 29 8.57 17.02 13.68
CA LYS A 29 9.00 18.39 13.96
C LYS A 29 9.95 18.45 15.16
N ASP A 30 9.62 17.67 16.19
CA ASP A 30 10.46 17.47 17.37
C ASP A 30 11.39 16.25 17.16
N ASP A 31 12.64 16.35 17.59
CA ASP A 31 13.70 15.37 17.28
C ASP A 31 13.75 14.15 18.21
N GLU A 32 12.92 14.06 19.26
CA GLU A 32 13.00 12.94 20.22
C GLU A 32 12.50 11.62 19.65
N LYS A 33 11.46 11.66 18.82
CA LYS A 33 10.89 10.51 18.12
C LYS A 33 10.76 10.87 16.66
N ASP A 34 11.15 9.99 15.74
CA ASP A 34 11.01 10.22 14.31
C ASP A 34 10.10 9.17 13.64
N VAL A 35 9.77 9.40 12.37
CA VAL A 35 8.94 8.50 11.55
C VAL A 35 9.69 7.22 11.17
N PHE A 36 8.96 6.25 10.61
CA PHE A 36 9.51 4.96 10.13
C PHE A 36 10.33 4.23 11.21
N PRO A 37 9.69 3.85 12.34
CA PRO A 37 10.38 3.25 13.47
C PRO A 37 11.06 1.93 13.07
N GLY A 38 12.31 1.74 13.50
CA GLY A 38 13.15 0.61 13.10
C GLY A 38 13.89 0.79 11.78
N PHE A 39 13.69 1.93 11.08
CA PHE A 39 14.44 2.29 9.87
C PHE A 39 15.10 3.68 9.95
N ILE A 40 14.32 4.70 10.29
CA ILE A 40 14.78 6.08 10.46
C ILE A 40 14.78 6.45 11.94
N GLY A 41 13.60 6.45 12.56
CA GLY A 41 13.47 6.51 14.01
C GLY A 41 13.96 5.23 14.69
N ASP A 42 14.22 5.32 15.99
CA ASP A 42 14.45 4.14 16.83
C ASP A 42 13.16 3.28 16.90
N VAL A 43 13.19 2.18 17.65
CA VAL A 43 12.08 1.21 17.76
C VAL A 43 10.98 1.63 18.75
N GLU A 44 10.85 2.93 19.02
CA GLU A 44 9.80 3.49 19.88
C GLU A 44 8.47 3.66 19.13
N THR A 45 7.36 3.66 19.86
CA THR A 45 6.02 3.87 19.30
C THR A 45 5.86 5.26 18.68
N VAL A 46 5.23 5.32 17.51
CA VAL A 46 4.93 6.55 16.76
C VAL A 46 3.43 6.88 16.79
N GLY A 47 2.97 7.91 16.06
CA GLY A 47 1.56 8.28 15.96
C GLY A 47 1.10 9.43 16.88
N GLU A 48 2.04 10.12 17.51
CA GLU A 48 1.81 11.23 18.44
C GLU A 48 2.64 12.46 18.03
N GLY A 49 2.13 13.68 18.29
CA GLY A 49 2.84 14.93 18.01
C GLY A 49 2.73 15.40 16.56
N GLU A 50 3.56 16.36 16.16
CA GLU A 50 3.50 17.01 14.84
C GLU A 50 4.41 16.30 13.81
N THR A 51 3.82 15.90 12.69
CA THR A 51 4.53 15.31 11.53
C THR A 51 4.50 16.29 10.37
N VAL A 52 5.69 16.70 9.92
CA VAL A 52 5.87 17.55 8.75
C VAL A 52 5.84 16.68 7.51
N THR A 53 5.01 17.04 6.53
CA THR A 53 4.85 16.30 5.27
C THR A 53 5.09 17.22 4.08
N LEU A 54 5.71 16.69 3.02
CA LEU A 54 5.74 17.36 1.71
C LEU A 54 4.65 16.77 0.82
N SER A 55 3.41 17.18 1.08
CA SER A 55 2.25 16.72 0.31
C SER A 55 2.43 16.99 -1.20
N GLY A 56 1.98 16.05 -2.03
CA GLY A 56 2.15 16.11 -3.48
C GLY A 56 3.56 15.78 -3.99
N THR A 57 4.46 15.30 -3.12
CA THR A 57 5.81 14.87 -3.48
C THR A 57 6.01 13.39 -3.16
N ALA A 58 6.61 12.61 -4.06
CA ALA A 58 6.95 11.22 -3.82
C ALA A 58 8.42 10.92 -4.14
N VAL A 59 9.08 10.18 -3.25
CA VAL A 59 10.37 9.56 -3.53
C VAL A 59 10.10 8.17 -4.09
N LEU A 60 10.46 7.97 -5.37
CA LEU A 60 10.32 6.68 -6.04
C LEU A 60 11.66 5.95 -6.05
N THR A 61 11.65 4.67 -5.72
CA THR A 61 12.83 3.80 -5.86
C THR A 61 12.71 2.98 -7.13
N CYS A 62 13.77 2.95 -7.94
CA CYS A 62 13.79 2.25 -9.22
C CYS A 62 15.05 1.38 -9.37
N GLY A 63 14.88 0.12 -9.76
CA GLY A 63 16.00 -0.79 -9.98
C GLY A 63 15.57 -2.21 -10.31
N LYS A 64 16.38 -2.93 -11.09
CA LYS A 64 16.15 -4.34 -11.45
C LYS A 64 16.53 -5.28 -10.31
N ILE A 65 15.55 -5.77 -9.56
CA ILE A 65 15.80 -6.71 -8.44
C ILE A 65 15.38 -8.13 -8.82
N VAL A 66 14.16 -8.25 -9.34
CA VAL A 66 13.46 -9.52 -9.59
C VAL A 66 12.82 -9.58 -10.98
N GLY A 67 12.62 -8.43 -11.66
CA GLY A 67 12.07 -8.36 -13.02
C GLY A 67 10.55 -8.37 -13.07
N PHE A 68 9.90 -9.43 -12.57
CA PHE A 68 8.44 -9.62 -12.69
C PHE A 68 7.59 -8.84 -11.68
N GLN A 69 8.19 -8.05 -10.80
CA GLN A 69 7.51 -7.54 -9.61
C GLN A 69 7.77 -6.06 -9.38
N GLU A 70 7.59 -5.34 -10.46
CA GLU A 70 8.03 -3.97 -10.71
C GLU A 70 6.83 -3.19 -11.24
N GLY A 71 6.89 -1.86 -11.23
CA GLY A 71 5.78 -1.02 -11.66
C GLY A 71 6.15 0.02 -12.72
N ILE A 72 5.15 0.47 -13.46
CA ILE A 72 5.23 1.58 -14.40
C ILE A 72 4.51 2.79 -13.83
N VAL A 73 5.14 3.95 -13.92
CA VAL A 73 4.50 5.27 -13.72
C VAL A 73 4.70 6.10 -14.98
N ASP A 74 3.60 6.41 -15.66
CA ASP A 74 3.58 7.38 -16.75
C ASP A 74 3.14 8.74 -16.20
N MET A 75 3.89 9.80 -16.51
CA MET A 75 3.58 11.17 -16.06
C MET A 75 2.56 11.87 -16.96
N THR A 76 2.24 11.30 -18.12
CA THR A 76 1.26 11.81 -19.09
C THR A 76 0.65 10.66 -19.91
N GLY A 77 -0.39 10.96 -20.70
CA GLY A 77 -1.06 9.98 -21.53
C GLY A 77 -1.94 8.99 -20.75
N PRO A 78 -2.38 7.88 -21.38
CA PRO A 78 -3.39 6.99 -20.80
C PRO A 78 -2.89 6.28 -19.53
N GLY A 79 -1.60 5.92 -19.43
CA GLY A 79 -1.05 5.31 -18.21
C GLY A 79 -1.11 6.23 -16.98
N ALA A 80 -1.03 7.55 -17.19
CA ALA A 80 -1.09 8.53 -16.11
C ALA A 80 -2.47 8.58 -15.41
N GLU A 81 -3.53 8.14 -16.08
CA GLU A 81 -4.89 8.07 -15.50
C GLU A 81 -5.02 6.93 -14.48
N TYR A 82 -4.15 5.91 -14.59
CA TYR A 82 -4.16 4.71 -13.76
C TYR A 82 -3.15 4.75 -12.62
N THR A 83 -2.41 5.83 -12.41
CA THR A 83 -1.48 5.91 -11.29
C THR A 83 -1.60 7.23 -10.54
N PRO A 84 -1.71 7.21 -9.20
CA PRO A 84 -1.74 8.44 -8.40
C PRO A 84 -0.42 9.22 -8.54
N PHE A 85 0.68 8.52 -8.81
CA PHE A 85 2.02 9.11 -8.92
C PHE A 85 2.24 9.94 -10.18
N SER A 86 1.30 9.97 -11.13
CA SER A 86 1.33 10.93 -12.24
C SER A 86 1.04 12.36 -11.78
N LYS A 87 0.47 12.52 -10.58
CA LYS A 87 0.07 13.81 -9.98
C LYS A 87 1.06 14.31 -8.94
N THR A 88 2.07 13.53 -8.59
CA THR A 88 3.12 13.91 -7.64
C THR A 88 4.34 14.50 -8.34
N LEU A 89 5.07 15.34 -7.62
CA LEU A 89 6.45 15.68 -7.94
C LEU A 89 7.32 14.49 -7.54
N ASN A 90 7.83 13.75 -8.53
CA ASN A 90 8.59 12.53 -8.28
C ASN A 90 10.09 12.81 -8.25
N ILE A 91 10.72 12.42 -7.14
CA ILE A 91 12.17 12.31 -7.00
C ILE A 91 12.52 10.83 -7.15
N VAL A 92 13.14 10.47 -8.25
CA VAL A 92 13.39 9.06 -8.61
C VAL A 92 14.84 8.71 -8.31
N LEU A 93 15.04 7.73 -7.43
CA LEU A 93 16.32 7.10 -7.17
C LEU A 93 16.48 5.89 -8.08
N VAL A 94 17.39 5.97 -9.05
CA VAL A 94 17.69 4.85 -9.96
C VAL A 94 18.95 4.16 -9.48
N PHE A 95 18.80 2.91 -9.04
CA PHE A 95 19.85 2.11 -8.45
C PHE A 95 20.48 1.16 -9.45
N GLU A 96 21.82 1.14 -9.47
CA GLU A 96 22.63 0.12 -10.12
C GLU A 96 23.40 -0.64 -9.02
N PRO A 97 23.10 -1.93 -8.74
CA PRO A 97 23.75 -2.66 -7.67
C PRO A 97 25.23 -2.91 -7.98
N VAL A 98 26.03 -3.24 -6.96
CA VAL A 98 27.34 -3.85 -7.22
C VAL A 98 27.13 -5.27 -7.74
N ASP A 99 28.12 -5.79 -8.45
CA ASP A 99 28.06 -7.14 -8.99
C ASP A 99 27.94 -8.16 -7.82
N ASP A 100 27.18 -9.24 -8.03
CA ASP A 100 26.94 -10.33 -7.05
C ASP A 100 26.29 -9.91 -5.71
N LEU A 101 25.62 -8.76 -5.63
CA LEU A 101 24.83 -8.39 -4.45
C LEU A 101 23.59 -9.28 -4.30
N GLU A 102 23.39 -9.86 -3.12
CA GLU A 102 22.22 -10.68 -2.84
C GLU A 102 20.92 -9.87 -2.95
N LYS A 103 19.89 -10.46 -3.56
CA LYS A 103 18.64 -9.74 -3.90
C LYS A 103 17.94 -9.13 -2.68
N HIS A 104 17.94 -9.86 -1.55
CA HIS A 104 17.38 -9.37 -0.29
C HIS A 104 18.16 -8.19 0.29
N GLU A 105 19.49 -8.21 0.18
CA GLU A 105 20.33 -7.10 0.62
C GLU A 105 20.16 -5.89 -0.30
N TYR A 106 20.01 -6.14 -1.61
CA TYR A 106 19.77 -5.08 -2.59
C TYR A 106 18.42 -4.39 -2.36
N GLU A 107 17.34 -5.16 -2.16
CA GLU A 107 16.02 -4.61 -1.84
C GLU A 107 16.06 -3.78 -0.55
N ALA A 108 16.64 -4.32 0.52
CA ALA A 108 16.76 -3.61 1.80
C ALA A 108 17.55 -2.30 1.66
N ALA A 109 18.62 -2.28 0.86
CA ALA A 109 19.40 -1.08 0.59
C ALA A 109 18.58 -0.02 -0.19
N CYS A 110 17.83 -0.43 -1.22
CA CYS A 110 16.94 0.45 -1.97
C CYS A 110 15.86 1.06 -1.07
N ARG A 111 15.19 0.23 -0.25
CA ARG A 111 14.16 0.67 0.70
C ARG A 111 14.73 1.71 1.67
N LEU A 112 15.86 1.41 2.31
CA LEU A 112 16.49 2.34 3.24
C LEU A 112 16.92 3.65 2.58
N ALA A 113 17.40 3.60 1.34
CA ALA A 113 17.75 4.81 0.58
C ALA A 113 16.52 5.67 0.24
N GLY A 114 15.39 5.05 -0.12
CA GLY A 114 14.11 5.72 -0.32
C GLY A 114 13.63 6.44 0.94
N LEU A 115 13.57 5.72 2.07
CA LEU A 115 13.16 6.28 3.36
C LEU A 115 14.07 7.43 3.81
N LYS A 116 15.40 7.26 3.72
CA LYS A 116 16.36 8.31 4.10
C LYS A 116 16.23 9.56 3.23
N THR A 117 15.97 9.39 1.94
CA THR A 117 15.78 10.51 1.02
C THR A 117 14.49 11.25 1.33
N ALA A 118 13.40 10.51 1.56
CA ALA A 118 12.11 11.08 1.94
C ALA A 118 12.22 11.88 3.26
N HIS A 119 12.86 11.29 4.27
CA HIS A 119 13.11 11.96 5.55
C HIS A 119 13.99 13.22 5.40
N PHE A 120 15.09 13.11 4.65
CA PHE A 120 16.00 14.24 4.39
C PHE A 120 15.28 15.42 3.74
N LEU A 121 14.39 15.16 2.78
CA LEU A 121 13.60 16.20 2.12
C LEU A 121 12.63 16.86 3.10
N ALA A 122 11.89 16.07 3.89
CA ALA A 122 10.93 16.60 4.86
C ALA A 122 11.59 17.45 5.96
N LYS A 123 12.78 17.07 6.43
CA LYS A 123 13.54 17.86 7.43
C LYS A 123 13.89 19.27 6.93
N ARG A 124 13.87 19.52 5.61
CA ARG A 124 14.08 20.89 5.05
C ARG A 124 12.85 21.77 5.12
N ALA A 125 11.70 21.23 5.49
CA ALA A 125 10.44 21.96 5.61
C ALA A 125 9.97 22.14 7.07
N VAL A 126 10.76 21.71 8.07
CA VAL A 126 10.37 21.81 9.49
C VAL A 126 10.08 23.24 9.93
N ASP A 127 10.85 24.22 9.42
CA ASP A 127 10.70 25.65 9.74
C ASP A 127 9.82 26.40 8.73
N VAL A 128 9.18 25.70 7.80
CA VAL A 128 8.30 26.30 6.79
C VAL A 128 6.87 26.36 7.35
N GLU A 129 6.18 27.48 7.13
CA GLU A 129 4.76 27.60 7.48
C GLU A 129 3.93 26.63 6.64
N PRO A 130 3.12 25.74 7.26
CA PRO A 130 2.36 24.73 6.52
C PRO A 130 1.20 25.37 5.75
N ASP A 131 0.98 24.91 4.50
CA ASP A 131 -0.18 25.32 3.69
C ASP A 131 -1.50 24.76 4.26
N GLU A 132 -1.44 23.59 4.90
CA GLU A 132 -2.58 22.89 5.49
C GLU A 132 -2.17 22.16 6.78
N ILE A 133 -3.08 22.09 7.75
CA ILE A 133 -2.90 21.32 8.98
C ILE A 133 -4.10 20.39 9.12
N GLU A 134 -3.83 19.08 9.10
CA GLU A 134 -4.80 18.03 9.40
C GLU A 134 -4.56 17.48 10.81
N THR A 135 -5.62 17.25 11.59
CA THR A 135 -5.53 16.69 12.94
C THR A 135 -6.25 15.35 13.02
N TYR A 136 -5.51 14.33 13.47
CA TYR A 136 -6.02 12.98 13.67
C TYR A 136 -5.92 12.62 15.15
N GLU A 137 -7.06 12.45 15.80
CA GLU A 137 -7.12 12.22 17.24
C GLU A 137 -8.15 11.15 17.58
N LEU A 138 -7.73 10.17 18.37
CA LEU A 138 -8.62 9.33 19.16
C LEU A 138 -8.17 9.45 20.61
N PRO A 139 -9.10 9.46 21.58
CA PRO A 139 -8.72 9.40 22.99
C PRO A 139 -8.09 8.04 23.31
N ASP A 140 -7.61 7.88 24.55
CA ASP A 140 -7.12 6.58 25.00
C ASP A 140 -8.15 5.47 24.74
N PHE A 141 -7.67 4.24 24.55
CA PHE A 141 -8.52 3.15 24.08
C PHE A 141 -9.75 2.91 24.99
N ALA A 142 -9.61 3.04 26.31
CA ALA A 142 -10.73 2.83 27.23
C ALA A 142 -11.84 3.88 27.04
N GLN A 143 -11.46 5.12 26.77
CA GLN A 143 -12.36 6.22 26.44
C GLN A 143 -12.91 6.11 25.01
N ALA A 144 -12.08 5.78 24.03
CA ALA A 144 -12.45 5.65 22.61
C ALA A 144 -13.61 4.66 22.44
N MET A 145 -13.55 3.54 23.16
CA MET A 145 -14.58 2.50 23.16
C MET A 145 -15.97 2.99 23.60
N ASN A 146 -16.05 4.09 24.35
CA ASN A 146 -17.29 4.62 24.92
C ASN A 146 -17.63 6.05 24.42
N SER A 147 -16.84 6.60 23.50
CA SER A 147 -16.98 8.00 23.06
C SER A 147 -18.33 8.30 22.37
N TYR A 148 -18.93 7.28 21.71
CA TYR A 148 -20.20 7.42 21.00
C TYR A 148 -21.13 6.23 21.28
N PRO A 149 -21.84 6.21 22.43
CA PRO A 149 -22.62 5.06 22.89
C PRO A 149 -23.83 4.68 22.00
N GLY A 150 -24.23 5.56 21.08
CA GLY A 150 -25.32 5.31 20.12
C GLY A 150 -24.86 4.80 18.74
N LEU A 151 -23.56 4.75 18.48
CA LEU A 151 -23.01 4.36 17.18
C LEU A 151 -22.36 2.97 17.27
N PRO A 152 -22.41 2.17 16.19
CA PRO A 152 -21.71 0.89 16.16
C PRO A 152 -20.20 1.12 16.25
N LYS A 153 -19.51 0.30 17.04
CA LYS A 153 -18.05 0.29 17.11
C LYS A 153 -17.50 -0.45 15.91
N VAL A 154 -16.62 0.21 15.16
CA VAL A 154 -16.04 -0.33 13.93
C VAL A 154 -14.53 -0.23 14.03
N ALA A 155 -13.85 -1.32 13.68
CA ALA A 155 -12.39 -1.34 13.52
C ALA A 155 -12.01 -1.60 12.07
N TYR A 156 -10.77 -1.29 11.73
CA TYR A 156 -10.19 -1.62 10.43
C TYR A 156 -9.34 -2.89 10.58
N LEU A 157 -9.67 -3.97 9.88
CA LEU A 157 -8.81 -5.13 9.73
C LEU A 157 -7.93 -4.95 8.50
N TYR A 158 -6.68 -4.58 8.72
CA TYR A 158 -5.73 -4.24 7.67
C TYR A 158 -4.83 -5.44 7.38
N MET A 159 -5.05 -6.11 6.26
CA MET A 159 -4.20 -7.19 5.79
C MET A 159 -2.89 -6.64 5.20
N LEU A 160 -1.77 -7.27 5.56
CA LEU A 160 -0.43 -6.87 5.14
C LEU A 160 0.24 -8.04 4.43
N GLN A 161 0.75 -7.77 3.23
CA GLN A 161 1.40 -8.76 2.41
C GLN A 161 2.63 -9.32 3.13
N SER A 162 2.65 -10.63 3.37
CA SER A 162 3.65 -11.28 4.22
C SER A 162 4.00 -12.69 3.73
N GLN A 163 4.31 -12.82 2.44
CA GLN A 163 4.47 -14.12 1.77
C GLN A 163 5.93 -14.61 1.67
N GLY A 164 6.91 -13.77 2.04
CA GLY A 164 8.33 -14.07 1.84
C GLY A 164 8.79 -13.80 0.42
N LEU A 165 10.03 -14.17 0.08
CA LEU A 165 10.59 -14.02 -1.27
C LEU A 165 10.51 -12.57 -1.83
N LEU A 166 10.72 -11.58 -0.96
CA LEU A 166 10.58 -10.13 -1.27
C LEU A 166 9.12 -9.67 -1.36
N HIS A 167 8.16 -10.42 -0.83
CA HIS A 167 6.76 -10.02 -0.59
C HIS A 167 6.56 -9.76 0.91
N ASP A 168 7.41 -8.91 1.46
CA ASP A 168 7.47 -8.65 2.88
C ASP A 168 7.06 -7.19 3.17
N THR A 169 6.01 -7.02 3.95
CA THR A 169 5.65 -5.75 4.60
C THR A 169 6.27 -5.69 5.99
N TYR A 170 6.75 -4.53 6.41
CA TYR A 170 7.43 -4.35 7.69
C TYR A 170 6.59 -3.51 8.63
N VAL A 171 6.46 -3.97 9.87
CA VAL A 171 5.79 -3.27 10.96
C VAL A 171 6.84 -2.98 12.02
N TYR A 172 7.14 -1.71 12.30
CA TYR A 172 8.21 -1.29 13.22
C TYR A 172 9.57 -1.94 12.87
N GLY A 173 9.91 -2.01 11.59
CA GLY A 173 11.14 -2.65 11.10
C GLY A 173 11.15 -4.18 11.19
N VAL A 174 10.11 -4.81 11.73
CA VAL A 174 9.96 -6.26 11.79
C VAL A 174 9.07 -6.73 10.65
N ASP A 175 9.57 -7.69 9.89
CA ASP A 175 8.80 -8.38 8.87
C ASP A 175 7.48 -8.93 9.44
N ALA A 176 6.35 -8.52 8.84
CA ALA A 176 5.02 -8.83 9.29
C ALA A 176 4.83 -10.35 9.49
N LYS A 177 5.42 -11.21 8.65
CA LYS A 177 5.25 -12.67 8.76
C LYS A 177 5.71 -13.26 10.09
N LYS A 178 6.48 -12.51 10.88
CA LYS A 178 7.01 -12.91 12.19
C LYS A 178 6.14 -12.49 13.37
N ILE A 179 5.13 -11.66 13.15
CA ILE A 179 4.22 -11.19 14.21
C ILE A 179 2.86 -11.88 14.10
N LEU A 180 2.14 -11.92 15.22
CA LEU A 180 0.71 -12.25 15.20
C LEU A 180 -0.10 -10.99 14.84
N PRO A 181 -1.37 -11.14 14.42
CA PRO A 181 -2.25 -10.00 14.27
C PRO A 181 -2.25 -9.14 15.54
N THR A 182 -2.15 -7.84 15.35
CA THR A 182 -1.85 -6.88 16.42
C THR A 182 -2.80 -5.69 16.29
N PHE A 183 -3.29 -5.20 17.42
CA PHE A 183 -4.07 -3.97 17.46
C PHE A 183 -3.12 -2.78 17.61
N ILE A 184 -3.23 -1.81 16.71
CA ILE A 184 -2.41 -0.60 16.66
C ILE A 184 -3.31 0.63 16.52
N HIS A 185 -2.80 1.77 16.95
CA HIS A 185 -3.44 3.05 16.74
C HIS A 185 -3.31 3.47 15.26
N PRO A 186 -4.37 3.96 14.61
CA PRO A 186 -4.33 4.36 13.20
C PRO A 186 -3.27 5.43 12.87
N ASN A 187 -3.00 6.36 13.79
CA ASN A 187 -1.91 7.33 13.61
C ASN A 187 -0.52 6.68 13.51
N GLU A 188 -0.31 5.47 14.05
CA GLU A 188 0.96 4.78 13.88
C GLU A 188 1.23 4.48 12.40
N VAL A 189 0.19 4.12 11.65
CA VAL A 189 0.26 3.88 10.21
C VAL A 189 0.60 5.19 9.47
N ILE A 190 -0.02 6.30 9.87
CA ILE A 190 0.26 7.64 9.32
C ILE A 190 1.72 8.03 9.58
N ASP A 191 2.27 7.75 10.76
CA ASP A 191 3.69 8.04 11.08
C ASP A 191 4.68 6.98 10.55
N GLY A 192 4.22 6.08 9.67
CA GLY A 192 5.09 5.17 8.92
C GLY A 192 5.49 3.92 9.71
N ALA A 193 4.68 3.48 10.68
CA ALA A 193 4.88 2.18 11.34
C ALA A 193 4.86 1.01 10.36
N ILE A 194 4.18 1.15 9.21
CA ILE A 194 4.10 0.16 8.15
C ILE A 194 4.89 0.65 6.94
N VAL A 195 5.84 -0.16 6.48
CA VAL A 195 6.69 0.13 5.32
C VAL A 195 6.65 -1.04 4.35
N SER A 196 6.50 -0.72 3.06
CA SER A 196 6.50 -1.73 2.01
C SER A 196 7.91 -2.22 1.70
N GLY A 197 8.09 -3.53 1.67
CA GLY A 197 9.20 -4.20 0.99
C GLY A 197 8.70 -5.07 -0.15
N ASN A 198 7.47 -4.83 -0.62
CA ASN A 198 6.78 -5.70 -1.55
C ASN A 198 7.28 -5.50 -2.98
N CYS A 199 7.92 -6.54 -3.51
CA CYS A 199 8.11 -6.77 -4.91
C CYS A 199 7.02 -7.75 -5.36
N VAL A 200 5.81 -7.28 -5.68
CA VAL A 200 4.74 -8.08 -6.34
C VAL A 200 4.10 -7.26 -7.47
N SER A 201 2.93 -7.67 -8.00
CA SER A 201 2.06 -6.86 -8.85
C SER A 201 2.04 -5.41 -8.40
N ALA A 202 2.21 -4.47 -9.33
CA ALA A 202 2.36 -3.06 -8.96
C ALA A 202 1.02 -2.36 -8.70
N CYS A 203 -0.07 -2.89 -9.26
CA CYS A 203 -1.39 -2.29 -9.20
C CYS A 203 -2.05 -2.36 -7.82
N ASP A 204 -1.88 -3.49 -7.13
CA ASP A 204 -2.60 -3.92 -5.92
C ASP A 204 -1.71 -3.92 -4.68
N LYS A 205 -0.38 -3.99 -4.83
CA LYS A 205 0.53 -3.84 -3.68
C LYS A 205 0.42 -2.45 -3.05
N ASN A 206 0.48 -2.42 -1.72
CA ASN A 206 0.54 -1.19 -0.98
C ASN A 206 2.00 -0.74 -0.88
N ASN A 207 2.30 0.37 -1.54
CA ASN A 207 3.57 1.07 -1.39
C ASN A 207 3.56 1.89 -0.08
N THR A 208 4.74 2.31 0.38
CA THR A 208 4.87 3.06 1.63
C THR A 208 4.06 4.37 1.62
N TYR A 209 3.98 5.04 0.48
CA TYR A 209 3.16 6.24 0.29
C TYR A 209 1.68 5.95 0.55
N ALA A 210 1.16 4.83 0.03
CA ALA A 210 -0.22 4.40 0.23
C ALA A 210 -0.50 4.02 1.69
N HIS A 211 0.44 3.38 2.40
CA HIS A 211 0.33 3.18 3.85
C HIS A 211 0.26 4.52 4.60
N GLN A 212 1.21 5.42 4.35
CA GLN A 212 1.27 6.76 4.97
C GLN A 212 -0.01 7.59 4.73
N ASN A 213 -0.65 7.39 3.57
CA ASN A 213 -1.85 8.10 3.14
C ASN A 213 -3.08 7.19 3.05
N ASN A 214 -3.16 6.17 3.91
CA ASN A 214 -4.20 5.14 3.83
C ASN A 214 -5.61 5.77 3.81
N PRO A 215 -6.34 5.69 2.67
CA PRO A 215 -7.62 6.37 2.48
C PRO A 215 -8.75 5.73 3.30
N VAL A 216 -8.64 4.46 3.69
CA VAL A 216 -9.58 3.83 4.63
C VAL A 216 -9.44 4.44 6.01
N ILE A 217 -8.21 4.64 6.51
CA ILE A 217 -7.98 5.31 7.79
C ILE A 217 -8.53 6.75 7.74
N LYS A 218 -8.21 7.52 6.69
CA LYS A 218 -8.72 8.89 6.53
C LYS A 218 -10.24 8.93 6.49
N GLY A 219 -10.87 8.09 5.67
CA GLY A 219 -12.33 7.98 5.58
C GLY A 219 -12.97 7.54 6.90
N MET A 220 -12.35 6.63 7.65
CA MET A 220 -12.84 6.22 8.96
C MET A 220 -12.76 7.34 9.99
N TYR A 221 -11.72 8.17 9.97
CA TYR A 221 -11.66 9.40 10.77
C TYR A 221 -12.75 10.40 10.37
N GLU A 222 -12.98 10.60 9.08
CA GLU A 222 -14.02 11.52 8.60
C GLU A 222 -15.44 11.11 9.02
N ARG A 223 -15.71 9.80 9.11
CA ARG A 223 -17.02 9.23 9.48
C ARG A 223 -17.14 8.87 10.97
N HIS A 224 -16.03 8.88 11.72
CA HIS A 224 -15.98 8.66 13.15
C HIS A 224 -16.88 9.67 13.89
N GLY A 225 -17.73 9.18 14.79
CA GLY A 225 -18.70 9.99 15.54
C GLY A 225 -19.92 10.45 14.72
N LYS A 226 -19.99 10.11 13.42
CA LYS A 226 -21.12 10.42 12.52
C LYS A 226 -21.93 9.17 12.20
N ASP A 227 -21.27 8.16 11.64
CA ASP A 227 -21.91 6.90 11.23
C ASP A 227 -21.54 5.75 12.18
N PHE A 228 -20.31 5.76 12.69
CA PHE A 228 -19.75 4.73 13.54
C PHE A 228 -18.74 5.32 14.52
N ASN A 229 -18.45 4.57 15.58
CA ASN A 229 -17.31 4.82 16.46
C ASN A 229 -16.10 4.05 15.93
N PHE A 230 -15.20 4.72 15.21
CA PHE A 230 -13.92 4.15 14.82
C PHE A 230 -13.02 3.94 16.05
N VAL A 231 -12.63 2.70 16.32
CA VAL A 231 -11.89 2.36 17.55
C VAL A 231 -10.42 2.03 17.34
N GLY A 232 -9.97 1.82 16.09
CA GLY A 232 -8.57 1.58 15.75
C GLY A 232 -8.35 0.49 14.70
N CYS A 233 -7.10 0.08 14.52
CA CYS A 233 -6.67 -0.84 13.46
C CYS A 233 -6.20 -2.18 14.03
N ILE A 234 -6.65 -3.28 13.44
CA ILE A 234 -6.07 -4.62 13.64
C ILE A 234 -5.26 -4.92 12.38
N ILE A 235 -3.95 -4.95 12.47
CA ILE A 235 -3.10 -5.44 11.38
C ILE A 235 -3.05 -6.98 11.42
N THR A 236 -3.04 -7.61 10.25
CA THR A 236 -2.95 -9.07 10.12
C THR A 236 -2.09 -9.48 8.94
N ASN A 237 -1.67 -10.74 8.93
CA ASN A 237 -0.73 -11.30 7.95
C ASN A 237 -1.43 -12.02 6.81
N GLU A 238 -0.87 -11.92 5.61
CA GLU A 238 -1.19 -12.73 4.43
C GLU A 238 -0.08 -13.74 4.18
N ASN A 239 -0.13 -14.87 4.89
CA ASN A 239 0.87 -15.92 4.76
C ASN A 239 0.50 -16.90 3.62
N THR A 240 1.47 -17.67 3.16
CA THR A 240 1.27 -18.65 2.06
C THR A 240 0.68 -19.97 2.51
N THR A 241 0.95 -20.43 3.75
CA THR A 241 0.48 -21.74 4.21
C THR A 241 -0.93 -21.66 4.81
N LEU A 242 -1.79 -22.63 4.50
CA LEU A 242 -3.15 -22.70 5.05
C LEU A 242 -3.17 -22.69 6.59
N SER A 243 -2.18 -23.29 7.25
CA SER A 243 -2.07 -23.27 8.71
C SER A 243 -1.84 -21.86 9.26
N ASP A 244 -1.03 -21.06 8.56
CA ASP A 244 -0.76 -19.69 8.96
C ASP A 244 -1.97 -18.79 8.67
N LYS A 245 -2.61 -18.92 7.50
CA LYS A 245 -3.88 -18.24 7.19
C LYS A 245 -4.94 -18.49 8.26
N LYS A 246 -5.10 -19.75 8.68
CA LYS A 246 -6.01 -20.14 9.77
C LYS A 246 -5.62 -19.55 11.11
N ARG A 247 -4.32 -19.41 11.40
CA ARG A 247 -3.81 -18.82 12.64
C ARG A 247 -4.10 -17.32 12.67
N SER A 248 -3.69 -16.60 11.63
CA SER A 248 -3.86 -15.15 11.49
C SER A 248 -5.34 -14.77 11.59
N SER A 249 -6.19 -15.34 10.73
CA SER A 249 -7.62 -15.01 10.74
C SER A 249 -8.34 -15.37 12.05
N SER A 250 -7.98 -16.49 12.70
CA SER A 250 -8.53 -16.81 14.03
C SER A 250 -8.13 -15.80 15.09
N TYR A 251 -6.88 -15.32 15.05
CA TYR A 251 -6.35 -14.38 16.04
C TYR A 251 -6.90 -12.97 15.81
N ALA A 252 -6.97 -12.50 14.56
CA ALA A 252 -7.59 -11.23 14.18
C ALA A 252 -9.05 -11.15 14.64
N VAL A 253 -9.86 -12.17 14.33
CA VAL A 253 -11.27 -12.21 14.77
C VAL A 253 -11.39 -12.33 16.29
N LYS A 254 -10.50 -13.08 16.95
CA LYS A 254 -10.44 -13.11 18.42
C LYS A 254 -10.20 -11.71 18.99
N LEU A 255 -9.24 -10.95 18.44
CA LEU A 255 -8.99 -9.56 18.86
C LEU A 255 -10.24 -8.70 18.65
N ALA A 256 -10.83 -8.70 17.46
CA ALA A 256 -12.05 -7.95 17.18
C ALA A 256 -13.18 -8.26 18.19
N LYS A 257 -13.39 -9.54 18.52
CA LYS A 257 -14.36 -9.96 19.55
C LYS A 257 -14.00 -9.48 20.95
N MET A 258 -12.72 -9.50 21.31
CA MET A 258 -12.25 -9.01 22.62
C MET A 258 -12.48 -7.51 22.78
N LEU A 259 -12.27 -6.74 21.70
CA LEU A 259 -12.63 -5.32 21.66
C LEU A 259 -14.16 -5.14 21.68
N GLY A 260 -14.92 -6.12 21.18
CA GLY A 260 -16.38 -6.06 21.11
C GLY A 260 -16.84 -5.07 20.05
N VAL A 261 -16.14 -5.02 18.92
CA VAL A 261 -16.58 -4.28 17.73
C VAL A 261 -17.75 -4.98 17.07
N GLN A 262 -18.59 -4.19 16.40
CA GLN A 262 -19.79 -4.65 15.70
C GLN A 262 -19.57 -4.67 14.18
N GLY A 263 -18.56 -3.96 13.68
CA GLY A 263 -18.18 -3.95 12.27
C GLY A 263 -16.67 -4.00 12.05
N LEU A 264 -16.27 -4.56 10.91
CA LEU A 264 -14.91 -4.51 10.36
C LEU A 264 -14.96 -4.05 8.91
N VAL A 265 -14.15 -3.04 8.59
CA VAL A 265 -13.70 -2.82 7.21
C VAL A 265 -12.47 -3.70 7.02
N ILE A 266 -12.41 -4.47 5.95
CA ILE A 266 -11.29 -5.39 5.67
C ILE A 266 -10.72 -5.01 4.31
N THR A 267 -9.44 -4.63 4.25
CA THR A 267 -8.73 -4.45 2.98
C THR A 267 -7.73 -5.56 2.81
N GLU A 268 -7.58 -6.01 1.58
CA GLU A 268 -6.57 -6.96 1.12
C GLU A 268 -5.29 -6.24 0.66
N GLU A 269 -4.20 -6.99 0.50
CA GLU A 269 -3.02 -6.58 -0.26
C GLU A 269 -2.50 -7.69 -1.20
N GLY A 270 -2.64 -7.47 -2.51
CA GLY A 270 -2.30 -8.41 -3.57
C GLY A 270 -3.43 -9.41 -3.87
N PHE A 271 -3.17 -10.33 -4.80
CA PHE A 271 -4.22 -11.16 -5.39
C PHE A 271 -3.91 -12.66 -5.38
N GLY A 272 -4.96 -13.47 -5.53
CA GLY A 272 -4.94 -14.92 -5.67
C GLY A 272 -4.72 -15.65 -4.34
N ASN A 273 -3.51 -15.59 -3.78
CA ASN A 273 -3.24 -16.20 -2.48
C ASN A 273 -3.86 -15.41 -1.29
N PRO A 274 -3.78 -14.06 -1.25
CA PRO A 274 -4.47 -13.23 -0.27
C PRO A 274 -5.99 -13.40 -0.25
N ASP A 275 -6.63 -13.72 -1.38
CA ASP A 275 -8.11 -13.84 -1.46
C ASP A 275 -8.65 -14.85 -0.45
N THR A 276 -7.89 -15.92 -0.19
CA THR A 276 -8.23 -16.92 0.82
C THR A 276 -8.16 -16.35 2.24
N ASP A 277 -7.21 -15.46 2.55
CA ASP A 277 -7.14 -14.76 3.83
C ASP A 277 -8.31 -13.78 3.97
N LEU A 278 -8.62 -13.00 2.93
CA LEU A 278 -9.72 -12.03 2.92
C LEU A 278 -11.05 -12.71 3.23
N ILE A 279 -11.36 -13.76 2.47
CA ILE A 279 -12.60 -14.54 2.63
C ILE A 279 -12.62 -15.28 3.97
N MET A 280 -11.48 -15.77 4.47
CA MET A 280 -11.43 -16.43 5.78
C MET A 280 -11.63 -15.45 6.94
N ASN A 281 -11.08 -14.24 6.85
CA ASN A 281 -11.32 -13.16 7.80
C ASN A 281 -12.80 -12.77 7.82
N CYS A 282 -13.39 -12.53 6.64
CA CYS A 282 -14.81 -12.24 6.47
C CYS A 282 -15.68 -13.32 7.13
N ARG A 283 -15.55 -14.57 6.67
CA ARG A 283 -16.36 -15.70 7.12
C ARG A 283 -16.31 -15.87 8.64
N LYS A 284 -15.13 -15.82 9.24
CA LYS A 284 -14.96 -15.98 10.69
C LYS A 284 -15.53 -14.80 11.48
N ALA A 285 -15.39 -13.57 10.99
CA ALA A 285 -15.93 -12.38 11.62
C ALA A 285 -17.47 -12.41 11.61
N GLU A 286 -18.09 -12.63 10.45
CA GLU A 286 -19.55 -12.71 10.27
C GLU A 286 -20.16 -13.85 11.10
N GLN A 287 -19.57 -15.05 11.07
CA GLN A 287 -20.00 -16.18 11.91
C GLN A 287 -19.85 -15.91 13.41
N SER A 288 -19.06 -14.90 13.79
CA SER A 288 -18.92 -14.45 15.18
C SER A 288 -19.84 -13.29 15.56
N GLY A 289 -20.68 -12.83 14.64
CA GLY A 289 -21.63 -11.72 14.84
C GLY A 289 -21.05 -10.33 14.58
N ILE A 290 -19.90 -10.23 13.89
CA ILE A 290 -19.26 -8.97 13.52
C ILE A 290 -19.49 -8.74 12.02
N LYS A 291 -20.09 -7.61 11.67
CA LYS A 291 -20.39 -7.28 10.26
C LYS A 291 -19.13 -6.90 9.49
N THR A 292 -19.03 -7.29 8.23
CA THR A 292 -17.85 -7.02 7.40
C THR A 292 -18.18 -6.29 6.11
N VAL A 293 -17.29 -5.38 5.72
CA VAL A 293 -17.21 -4.83 4.36
C VAL A 293 -15.81 -5.11 3.85
N LEU A 294 -15.71 -5.69 2.66
CA LEU A 294 -14.44 -6.02 2.01
C LEU A 294 -14.08 -4.94 0.99
N VAL A 295 -12.80 -4.61 0.90
CA VAL A 295 -12.21 -3.81 -0.17
C VAL A 295 -11.06 -4.62 -0.77
N THR A 296 -11.14 -4.86 -2.07
CA THR A 296 -10.26 -5.75 -2.84
C THR A 296 -10.19 -5.25 -4.29
N ASP A 297 -9.46 -5.94 -5.16
CA ASP A 297 -9.54 -5.77 -6.61
C ASP A 297 -10.06 -7.05 -7.29
N GLU A 298 -9.99 -7.10 -8.61
CA GLU A 298 -10.46 -8.26 -9.36
C GLU A 298 -9.42 -8.71 -10.38
N TYR A 299 -9.25 -10.04 -10.50
CA TYR A 299 -8.46 -10.68 -11.55
C TYR A 299 -9.38 -11.50 -12.45
N ALA A 300 -10.32 -10.80 -13.11
CA ALA A 300 -11.40 -11.39 -13.89
C ALA A 300 -11.04 -11.66 -15.37
N GLY A 301 -9.74 -11.67 -15.71
CA GLY A 301 -9.27 -11.85 -17.09
C GLY A 301 -9.51 -10.62 -17.96
N ARG A 302 -8.89 -10.58 -19.15
CA ARG A 302 -8.84 -9.37 -20.02
C ARG A 302 -10.21 -8.85 -20.46
N ASP A 303 -11.19 -9.73 -20.56
CA ASP A 303 -12.56 -9.42 -20.95
C ASP A 303 -13.52 -9.32 -19.74
N GLY A 304 -13.02 -9.49 -18.51
CA GLY A 304 -13.80 -9.45 -17.28
C GLY A 304 -14.75 -10.63 -17.09
N SER A 305 -14.55 -11.74 -17.81
CA SER A 305 -15.48 -12.89 -17.78
C SER A 305 -15.06 -14.02 -16.84
N SER A 306 -13.85 -13.96 -16.28
CA SER A 306 -13.35 -14.98 -15.35
C SER A 306 -13.86 -14.73 -13.94
N GLN A 307 -13.74 -15.73 -13.08
CA GLN A 307 -14.02 -15.56 -11.67
C GLN A 307 -13.06 -14.52 -11.07
N SER A 308 -13.62 -13.48 -10.44
CA SER A 308 -12.85 -12.32 -9.98
C SER A 308 -11.85 -12.62 -8.87
N LEU A 309 -12.27 -13.41 -7.87
CA LEU A 309 -11.47 -13.79 -6.69
C LEU A 309 -11.27 -15.31 -6.65
N ALA A 310 -10.12 -15.75 -6.14
CA ALA A 310 -9.77 -17.17 -6.03
C ALA A 310 -10.58 -17.93 -4.97
N ASP A 311 -11.13 -17.25 -3.96
CA ASP A 311 -12.03 -17.81 -2.94
C ASP A 311 -13.30 -16.94 -2.81
N ALA A 312 -14.37 -17.50 -2.26
CA ALA A 312 -15.62 -16.80 -2.00
C ALA A 312 -16.39 -17.42 -0.83
N CYS A 313 -17.25 -16.64 -0.18
CA CYS A 313 -18.18 -17.15 0.82
C CYS A 313 -19.53 -16.40 0.76
N PRO A 314 -20.65 -17.04 1.12
CA PRO A 314 -21.95 -16.36 1.20
C PRO A 314 -21.99 -15.22 2.21
N GLU A 315 -21.11 -15.24 3.21
CA GLU A 315 -20.98 -14.17 4.21
C GLU A 315 -20.33 -12.89 3.65
N ALA A 316 -19.62 -12.97 2.52
CA ALA A 316 -19.03 -11.82 1.83
C ALA A 316 -20.08 -11.15 0.92
N ASP A 317 -21.12 -10.58 1.54
CA ASP A 317 -22.24 -9.94 0.85
C ASP A 317 -22.10 -8.41 0.68
N ALA A 318 -21.03 -7.82 1.22
CA ALA A 318 -20.68 -6.40 1.05
C ALA A 318 -19.22 -6.26 0.60
N VAL A 319 -19.01 -6.06 -0.72
CA VAL A 319 -17.68 -6.00 -1.35
C VAL A 319 -17.57 -4.76 -2.24
N VAL A 320 -16.53 -3.98 -2.01
CA VAL A 320 -16.10 -2.86 -2.85
C VAL A 320 -14.85 -3.29 -3.61
N THR A 321 -14.81 -3.02 -4.92
CA THR A 321 -13.71 -3.44 -5.79
C THR A 321 -13.01 -2.23 -6.41
N ALA A 322 -11.68 -2.27 -6.45
CA ALA A 322 -10.83 -1.33 -7.19
C ALA A 322 -10.74 -1.65 -8.70
N ALA A 323 -11.66 -2.48 -9.20
CA ALA A 323 -11.84 -2.96 -10.58
C ALA A 323 -10.84 -4.04 -11.04
N ASN A 324 -10.96 -4.43 -12.32
CA ASN A 324 -10.25 -5.57 -12.91
C ASN A 324 -8.81 -5.23 -13.34
N ALA A 325 -7.82 -5.84 -12.70
CA ALA A 325 -6.39 -5.64 -12.97
C ALA A 325 -5.93 -6.19 -14.34
N ASN A 326 -6.68 -7.12 -14.95
CA ASN A 326 -6.29 -7.76 -16.21
C ASN A 326 -6.65 -6.97 -17.47
N GLN A 327 -7.30 -5.81 -17.35
CA GLN A 327 -7.63 -5.02 -18.54
C GLN A 327 -6.34 -4.62 -19.28
N THR A 328 -6.29 -4.85 -20.59
CA THR A 328 -5.13 -4.47 -21.41
C THR A 328 -5.15 -2.99 -21.78
N ILE A 329 -3.96 -2.40 -21.84
CA ILE A 329 -3.73 -1.01 -22.19
C ILE A 329 -2.50 -0.88 -23.09
N VAL A 330 -2.56 0.05 -24.04
CA VAL A 330 -1.40 0.44 -24.85
C VAL A 330 -0.90 1.79 -24.36
N LEU A 331 0.28 1.78 -23.76
CA LEU A 331 0.98 2.97 -23.32
C LEU A 331 1.83 3.52 -24.47
N PRO A 332 1.66 4.80 -24.87
CA PRO A 332 2.42 5.37 -25.98
C PRO A 332 3.91 5.48 -25.63
N ARG A 333 4.76 5.62 -26.65
CA ARG A 333 6.15 6.01 -26.45
C ARG A 333 6.21 7.43 -25.86
N LEU A 334 6.95 7.60 -24.76
CA LEU A 334 7.24 8.90 -24.17
C LEU A 334 8.66 9.37 -24.53
N GLU A 335 8.94 10.67 -24.37
CA GLU A 335 10.20 11.28 -24.79
C GLU A 335 11.39 10.82 -23.95
N LYS A 336 11.17 10.65 -22.64
CA LYS A 336 12.19 10.21 -21.68
C LYS A 336 11.71 9.00 -20.90
N VAL A 337 12.63 8.06 -20.66
CA VAL A 337 12.47 6.97 -19.72
C VAL A 337 13.46 7.14 -18.57
N ILE A 338 12.97 7.07 -17.34
CA ILE A 338 13.78 7.00 -16.13
C ILE A 338 13.78 5.53 -15.67
N GLY A 339 14.98 4.94 -15.57
CA GLY A 339 15.18 3.54 -15.21
C GLY A 339 15.41 2.65 -16.43
N TYR A 340 14.80 1.46 -16.46
CA TYR A 340 15.12 0.38 -17.39
C TYR A 340 13.90 -0.12 -18.16
N VAL A 341 13.76 0.32 -19.42
CA VAL A 341 12.56 0.07 -20.25
C VAL A 341 12.34 -1.41 -20.60
N ASP A 342 13.41 -2.19 -20.67
CA ASP A 342 13.36 -3.62 -21.00
C ASP A 342 12.69 -4.47 -19.91
N ALA A 343 12.48 -3.91 -18.72
CA ALA A 343 11.67 -4.56 -17.68
C ALA A 343 10.20 -4.76 -18.11
N ALA A 344 9.72 -4.00 -19.10
CA ALA A 344 8.33 -4.06 -19.57
C ALA A 344 7.90 -5.43 -20.11
N ASP A 345 8.83 -6.23 -20.67
CA ASP A 345 8.52 -7.56 -21.22
C ASP A 345 8.39 -8.64 -20.14
N VAL A 346 8.85 -8.36 -18.92
CA VAL A 346 8.92 -9.34 -17.84
C VAL A 346 8.12 -8.96 -16.60
N ILE A 347 7.70 -7.70 -16.48
CA ILE A 347 6.87 -7.17 -15.39
C ILE A 347 5.54 -7.94 -15.26
N ALA A 348 4.98 -8.02 -14.05
CA ALA A 348 3.61 -8.53 -13.86
C ALA A 348 2.62 -7.71 -14.71
N GLY A 349 1.76 -8.39 -15.47
CA GLY A 349 0.90 -7.79 -16.49
C GLY A 349 1.55 -7.57 -17.85
N GLY A 350 2.87 -7.69 -17.95
CA GLY A 350 3.60 -7.73 -19.22
C GLY A 350 3.78 -9.14 -19.77
N PHE A 351 4.25 -9.21 -21.01
CA PHE A 351 4.48 -10.43 -21.76
C PHE A 351 5.56 -10.21 -22.82
N ASP A 352 6.07 -11.30 -23.40
CA ASP A 352 7.06 -11.20 -24.49
C ASP A 352 6.50 -10.37 -25.66
N GLY A 353 7.19 -9.28 -25.99
CA GLY A 353 6.75 -8.31 -26.98
C GLY A 353 5.85 -7.19 -26.45
N SER A 354 5.70 -7.05 -25.13
CA SER A 354 5.06 -5.89 -24.50
C SER A 354 5.71 -4.59 -24.96
N LEU A 355 7.05 -4.51 -24.94
CA LEU A 355 7.80 -3.40 -25.54
C LEU A 355 7.86 -3.57 -27.07
N ARG A 356 7.06 -2.78 -27.78
CA ARG A 356 6.97 -2.82 -29.24
C ARG A 356 8.14 -2.09 -29.91
N GLN A 357 8.38 -2.41 -31.18
CA GLN A 357 9.46 -1.78 -31.98
C GLN A 357 9.33 -0.26 -32.12
N ASP A 358 8.10 0.28 -32.06
CA ASP A 358 7.84 1.71 -32.11
C ASP A 358 8.07 2.42 -30.76
N GLY A 359 8.38 1.66 -29.71
CA GLY A 359 8.61 2.12 -28.33
C GLY A 359 7.33 2.26 -27.49
N SER A 360 6.16 1.90 -28.01
CA SER A 360 4.95 1.73 -27.20
C SER A 360 5.02 0.46 -26.35
N ILE A 361 4.24 0.42 -25.26
CA ILE A 361 4.18 -0.72 -24.36
C ILE A 361 2.73 -1.23 -24.29
N GLU A 362 2.49 -2.50 -24.58
CA GLU A 362 1.20 -3.15 -24.35
C GLU A 362 1.28 -4.09 -23.16
N VAL A 363 0.47 -3.83 -22.13
CA VAL A 363 0.46 -4.57 -20.86
C VAL A 363 -0.97 -4.62 -20.31
N GLU A 364 -1.19 -5.44 -19.29
CA GLU A 364 -2.35 -5.31 -18.41
C GLU A 364 -2.14 -4.16 -17.41
N ILE A 365 -3.22 -3.51 -16.96
CA ILE A 365 -3.11 -2.41 -15.99
C ILE A 365 -2.47 -2.86 -14.66
N GLN A 366 -2.41 -4.18 -14.41
CA GLN A 366 -1.59 -4.83 -13.39
C GLN A 366 -0.15 -4.29 -13.30
N ALA A 367 0.45 -3.89 -14.43
CA ALA A 367 1.80 -3.35 -14.49
C ALA A 367 1.92 -1.90 -13.97
N ILE A 368 0.81 -1.19 -13.79
CA ILE A 368 0.79 0.24 -13.45
C ILE A 368 0.72 0.42 -11.93
N THR A 369 1.64 1.20 -11.38
CA THR A 369 1.76 1.35 -9.92
C THR A 369 0.52 2.01 -9.29
N GLY A 370 -0.16 1.26 -8.42
CA GLY A 370 -1.33 1.69 -7.66
C GLY A 370 -2.64 1.70 -8.45
N ALA A 371 -2.71 1.07 -9.63
CA ALA A 371 -3.88 1.13 -10.49
C ALA A 371 -5.16 0.60 -9.85
N THR A 372 -5.09 -0.58 -9.24
CA THR A 372 -6.20 -1.27 -8.58
C THR A 372 -5.94 -1.39 -7.08
N SER A 373 -5.36 -0.35 -6.46
CA SER A 373 -5.01 -0.38 -5.04
C SER A 373 -6.23 -0.70 -4.18
N GLU A 374 -6.11 -1.75 -3.38
CA GLU A 374 -7.18 -2.34 -2.56
C GLU A 374 -7.46 -1.54 -1.28
N LEU A 375 -6.75 -0.43 -1.11
CA LEU A 375 -7.11 0.61 -0.16
C LEU A 375 -8.12 1.60 -0.76
N GLY A 376 -8.28 1.63 -2.09
CA GLY A 376 -9.00 2.69 -2.80
C GLY A 376 -8.16 3.96 -2.98
N PHE A 377 -6.83 3.82 -3.10
CA PHE A 377 -5.92 4.96 -3.22
C PHE A 377 -5.96 5.64 -4.61
N ASN A 378 -6.46 4.93 -5.62
CA ASN A 378 -6.71 5.46 -6.95
C ASN A 378 -8.21 5.69 -7.19
N LYS A 379 -8.55 6.42 -8.26
CA LYS A 379 -9.91 6.86 -8.56
C LYS A 379 -10.80 5.81 -9.24
N ILE A 380 -10.33 4.58 -9.34
CA ILE A 380 -11.04 3.48 -10.01
C ILE A 380 -11.83 2.72 -8.95
N SER A 381 -13.13 2.54 -9.19
CA SER A 381 -14.00 1.80 -8.29
C SER A 381 -15.19 1.22 -9.03
N ALA A 382 -15.59 0.01 -8.64
CA ALA A 382 -16.92 -0.52 -8.86
C ALA A 382 -17.47 -1.08 -7.54
N TYR A 383 -18.80 -1.21 -7.43
CA TYR A 383 -19.43 -1.77 -6.24
C TYR A 383 -20.65 -2.59 -6.64
N THR A 384 -20.93 -3.66 -5.88
CA THR A 384 -22.16 -4.43 -5.98
C THR A 384 -22.90 -4.34 -4.65
N ILE A 385 -24.21 -4.09 -4.69
CA ILE A 385 -25.11 -4.04 -3.51
C ILE A 385 -25.95 -5.31 -3.47
#